data_AF-A0A323V3S2-F1
#
_entry.id   AF-A0A323V3S2-F1
#
_cell.length_a   1.000
_cell.length_b   1.000
_cell.length_c   1.000
_cell.angle_alpha   90.00
_cell.angle_beta   90.00
_cell.angle_gamma   90.00
#
_symmetry.space_group_name_H-M   'P 1'
#
loop_
_entity.id
_entity.type
_entity.pdbx_description
1 polymer ?
#
loop_
_entity_poly.entity_id
_entity_poly.type
_entity_poly.pdbx_seq_one_letter_code
_entity_poly.pdbx_strand_id
1 'polypeptide(L)'
;MRRRAGTVEPRGRVRDAASPGRVCCVINPGSPAVVVGQVGRDLVLEIDRLPRGGRSTTVHRRRELLGGRGAQQAVALVQLGCPAAVVGVLGDDPAGDQVLAQAVADGLWISGIARRPVPTALLVDLVEPGGTRRLLEEAPGPTLLTAADVAA
;
A
#
# COMPACT_ATOMS: atom_id res chain seq x y z
N MET A 1 -14.64 44.05 -13.80
CA MET A 1 -15.54 43.05 -14.41
C MET A 1 -14.90 42.55 -15.69
N ARG A 2 -14.92 41.23 -15.91
CA ARG A 2 -14.45 40.41 -17.06
C ARG A 2 -12.97 39.98 -17.11
N ARG A 3 -12.81 38.67 -16.87
CA ARG A 3 -11.66 37.78 -17.11
C ARG A 3 -11.46 37.50 -18.61
N ARG A 4 -10.22 37.22 -19.03
CA ARG A 4 -9.81 36.21 -20.04
C ARG A 4 -8.41 35.71 -19.64
N ALA A 5 -8.29 34.50 -19.06
CA ALA A 5 -8.04 33.22 -19.74
C ALA A 5 -6.64 33.17 -20.39
N GLY A 6 -5.63 32.81 -19.58
CA GLY A 6 -4.31 32.41 -20.06
C GLY A 6 -4.25 30.88 -20.16
N THR A 7 -3.93 30.39 -21.35
CA THR A 7 -3.79 28.99 -21.71
C THR A 7 -2.59 28.38 -21.00
N VAL A 8 -2.77 27.25 -20.30
CA VAL A 8 -1.68 26.46 -19.72
C VAL A 8 -1.10 25.56 -20.82
N GLU A 9 0.14 25.78 -21.21
CA GLU A 9 0.91 24.81 -21.99
C GLU A 9 1.43 23.69 -21.09
N PRO A 10 1.28 22.40 -21.46
CA PRO A 10 1.86 21.30 -20.71
C PRO A 10 3.17 20.87 -21.38
N ARG A 11 4.32 21.30 -20.86
CA ARG A 11 5.64 20.64 -21.06
C ARG A 11 6.75 21.31 -20.26
N GLY A 12 6.88 20.93 -18.99
CA GLY A 12 8.10 21.18 -18.23
C GLY A 12 9.09 20.02 -18.41
N ARG A 13 10.08 20.18 -19.29
CA ARG A 13 11.32 19.39 -19.17
C ARG A 13 12.11 19.97 -17.98
N VAL A 14 12.35 19.17 -16.95
CA VAL A 14 13.33 19.51 -15.92
C VAL A 14 14.67 18.92 -16.35
N ARG A 15 15.65 19.78 -16.64
CA ARG A 15 17.07 19.40 -16.68
C ARG A 15 17.58 19.53 -15.25
N ASP A 16 17.95 18.43 -14.63
CA ASP A 16 18.75 18.49 -13.41
C ASP A 16 20.23 18.38 -13.79
N ALA A 17 20.97 19.47 -13.54
CA ALA A 17 22.39 19.59 -13.80
C ALA A 17 23.15 19.97 -12.52
N ALA A 18 22.78 19.39 -11.37
CA ALA A 18 23.48 19.70 -10.12
C ALA A 18 23.39 18.62 -9.03
N SER A 19 23.74 17.36 -9.29
CA SER A 19 24.32 16.41 -8.30
C SER A 19 24.49 14.99 -8.89
N PRO A 20 25.71 14.47 -9.07
CA PRO A 20 25.90 13.05 -9.36
C PRO A 20 25.58 12.25 -8.08
N GLY A 21 24.47 11.52 -8.07
CA GLY A 21 24.13 10.55 -7.02
C GLY A 21 22.79 10.73 -6.30
N ARG A 22 22.01 11.79 -6.59
CA ARG A 22 20.61 11.85 -6.13
C ARG A 22 19.72 11.23 -7.19
N VAL A 23 18.96 10.20 -6.81
CA VAL A 23 17.80 9.77 -7.60
C VAL A 23 16.85 10.95 -7.62
N CYS A 24 16.90 11.73 -8.70
CA CYS A 24 15.97 12.81 -8.93
C CYS A 24 14.64 12.16 -9.31
N CYS A 25 13.87 11.75 -8.30
CA CYS A 25 12.46 11.50 -8.51
C CYS A 25 11.88 12.85 -8.93
N VAL A 26 11.60 13.01 -10.23
CA VAL A 26 10.83 14.13 -10.76
C VAL A 26 9.39 13.90 -10.32
N ILE A 27 9.13 14.14 -9.04
CA ILE A 27 7.78 14.10 -8.48
C ILE A 27 7.29 15.53 -8.56
N ASN A 28 6.32 15.76 -9.44
CA ASN A 28 5.71 17.07 -9.53
C ASN A 28 4.99 17.33 -8.18
N PRO A 29 5.44 18.27 -7.34
CA PRO A 29 4.90 18.42 -5.98
C PRO A 29 3.42 18.81 -5.94
N GLY A 30 2.84 19.19 -7.09
CA GLY A 30 1.42 19.49 -7.26
C GLY A 30 0.54 18.30 -7.63
N SER A 31 1.06 17.08 -7.79
CA SER A 31 0.24 15.90 -8.13
C SER A 31 0.73 14.66 -7.39
N PRO A 32 -0.15 13.95 -6.66
CA PRO A 32 0.25 12.73 -5.95
C PRO A 32 0.66 11.63 -6.92
N ALA A 33 1.55 10.76 -6.48
CA ALA A 33 1.69 9.45 -7.10
C ALA A 33 0.46 8.59 -6.75
N VAL A 34 -0.11 7.91 -7.74
CA VAL A 34 -1.22 6.98 -7.52
C VAL A 34 -0.70 5.56 -7.68
N VAL A 35 -0.79 4.76 -6.63
CA VAL A 35 -0.44 3.34 -6.66
C VAL A 35 -1.73 2.54 -6.75
N VAL A 36 -1.87 1.77 -7.85
CA VAL A 36 -3.00 0.88 -8.08
C VAL A 36 -2.55 -0.54 -7.74
N GLY A 37 -3.15 -1.16 -6.73
CA GLY A 37 -2.74 -2.51 -6.36
C GLY A 37 -3.39 -3.06 -5.11
N GLN A 38 -2.85 -4.17 -4.66
CA GLN A 38 -3.35 -4.89 -3.49
C GLN A 38 -3.13 -4.11 -2.20
N VAL A 39 -4.17 -4.10 -1.39
CA VAL A 39 -4.21 -3.58 -0.03
C VAL A 39 -4.83 -4.68 0.83
N GLY A 40 -4.28 -4.90 2.02
CA GLY A 40 -4.76 -5.93 2.91
C GLY A 40 -4.15 -5.79 4.29
N ARG A 41 -4.35 -6.82 5.11
CA ARG A 41 -3.75 -6.93 6.43
C ARG A 41 -2.53 -7.84 6.35
N ASP A 42 -1.38 -7.33 6.75
CA ASP A 42 -0.19 -8.14 7.01
C ASP A 42 -0.21 -8.59 8.48
N LEU A 43 -0.31 -9.89 8.72
CA LEU A 43 -0.16 -10.54 10.02
C LEU A 43 1.24 -11.16 10.09
N VAL A 44 2.13 -10.50 10.83
CA VAL A 44 3.51 -10.96 11.02
C VAL A 44 3.62 -11.75 12.30
N LEU A 45 4.08 -13.00 12.20
CA LEU A 45 4.28 -13.92 13.31
C LEU A 45 5.76 -14.32 13.39
N GLU A 46 6.41 -13.97 14.49
CA GLU A 46 7.79 -14.39 14.77
C GLU A 46 7.77 -15.75 15.49
N ILE A 47 8.43 -16.75 14.90
CA ILE A 47 8.46 -18.15 15.36
C ILE A 47 9.88 -18.69 15.30
N ASP A 48 10.22 -19.73 16.06
CA ASP A 48 11.55 -20.35 15.96
C ASP A 48 11.76 -21.08 14.63
N ARG A 49 10.74 -21.84 14.22
CA ARG A 49 10.72 -22.61 12.97
C ARG A 49 9.30 -23.00 12.61
N LEU A 50 9.00 -23.08 11.31
CA LEU A 50 7.76 -23.68 10.83
C LEU A 50 7.61 -25.13 11.34
N PRO A 51 6.52 -25.46 12.05
CA PRO A 51 6.35 -26.81 12.58
C PRO A 51 6.12 -27.82 11.45
N ARG A 52 6.55 -29.06 11.69
CA ARG A 52 6.15 -30.19 10.84
C ARG A 52 4.66 -30.47 10.99
N GLY A 53 4.06 -31.14 10.01
CA GLY A 53 2.65 -31.53 10.04
C GLY A 53 2.26 -32.20 11.36
N GLY A 54 1.16 -31.74 11.96
CA GLY A 54 0.65 -32.24 13.24
C GLY A 54 1.38 -31.72 14.49
N ARG A 55 2.35 -30.80 14.35
CA ARG A 55 3.00 -30.12 15.47
C ARG A 55 2.59 -28.65 15.51
N SER A 56 2.66 -28.04 16.68
CA SER A 56 2.53 -26.61 16.90
C SER A 56 3.88 -25.99 17.24
N THR A 57 3.97 -24.67 17.13
CA THR A 57 5.09 -23.88 17.64
C THR A 57 4.54 -22.64 18.34
N THR A 58 5.33 -22.03 19.21
CA THR A 58 4.97 -20.79 19.90
C THR A 58 5.17 -19.61 18.96
N VAL A 59 4.21 -18.69 18.96
CA VAL A 59 4.39 -17.36 18.36
C VAL A 59 4.97 -16.44 19.43
N HIS A 60 6.19 -15.98 19.22
CA HIS A 60 6.90 -15.11 20.16
C HIS A 60 6.42 -13.66 20.08
N ARG A 61 6.06 -13.23 18.86
CA ARG A 61 5.56 -11.88 18.60
C ARG A 61 4.54 -11.90 17.47
N ARG A 62 3.48 -11.12 17.64
CA ARG A 62 2.42 -10.87 16.67
C ARG A 62 2.38 -9.38 16.36
N ARG A 63 2.32 -9.04 15.08
CA ARG A 63 2.07 -7.68 14.60
C ARG A 63 1.04 -7.72 13.49
N GLU A 64 0.23 -6.67 13.45
CA GLU A 64 -0.74 -6.46 12.38
C GLU A 64 -0.50 -5.09 11.80
N LEU A 65 -0.37 -5.07 10.49
CA LEU A 65 0.10 -3.91 9.75
C LEU A 65 -0.75 -3.72 8.50
N LEU A 66 -0.69 -2.51 7.94
CA LEU A 66 -1.07 -2.25 6.56
C LEU A 66 -0.21 -3.13 5.65
N GLY A 67 -0.89 -3.95 4.85
CA GLY A 67 -0.30 -4.96 3.98
C GLY A 67 -0.67 -4.80 2.53
N GLY A 68 -0.15 -5.72 1.72
CA GLY A 68 -0.30 -5.71 0.27
C GLY A 68 0.75 -4.84 -0.44
N ARG A 69 1.29 -5.37 -1.54
CA ARG A 69 2.40 -4.74 -2.26
C ARG A 69 2.10 -3.30 -2.72
N GLY A 70 0.85 -3.03 -3.13
CA GLY A 70 0.44 -1.69 -3.57
C GLY A 70 0.48 -0.69 -2.42
N ALA A 71 -0.10 -1.04 -1.27
CA ALA A 71 -0.04 -0.20 -0.09
C ALA A 71 1.39 0.04 0.40
N GLN A 72 2.23 -1.00 0.47
CA GLN A 72 3.62 -0.88 0.90
C GLN A 72 4.43 0.07 -0.01
N GLN A 73 4.21 0.02 -1.33
CA GLN A 73 4.83 0.94 -2.28
C GLN A 73 4.34 2.38 -2.09
N ALA A 74 3.05 2.58 -1.83
CA ALA A 74 2.50 3.90 -1.56
C ALA A 74 3.08 4.51 -0.27
N VAL A 75 3.21 3.72 0.80
CA VAL A 75 3.86 4.16 2.04
C VAL A 75 5.32 4.53 1.80
N ALA A 76 6.06 3.73 1.02
CA ALA A 76 7.44 4.05 0.68
C ALA A 76 7.56 5.40 -0.05
N LEU A 77 6.61 5.73 -0.93
CA LEU A 77 6.57 7.04 -1.58
C LEU A 77 6.36 8.17 -0.56
N VAL A 78 5.43 8.03 0.37
CA VAL A 78 5.21 9.04 1.44
C VAL A 78 6.46 9.21 2.30
N GLN A 79 7.13 8.12 2.67
CA GLN A 79 8.39 8.17 3.42
C GLN A 79 9.52 8.89 2.67
N LEU A 80 9.48 8.88 1.34
CA LEU A 80 10.42 9.61 0.48
C LEU A 80 10.00 11.07 0.21
N GLY A 81 8.92 11.55 0.86
CA GLY A 81 8.41 12.91 0.70
C GLY A 81 7.51 13.10 -0.53
N CYS A 82 7.05 12.02 -1.15
CA CYS A 82 6.09 12.04 -2.26
C CYS A 82 4.66 11.91 -1.72
N PRO A 83 3.76 12.87 -1.95
CA PRO A 83 2.34 12.64 -1.70
C PRO A 83 1.86 11.43 -2.50
N ALA A 84 1.19 10.48 -1.85
CA ALA A 84 0.74 9.25 -2.49
C ALA A 84 -0.71 8.92 -2.16
N ALA A 85 -1.43 8.44 -3.17
CA ALA A 85 -2.73 7.82 -3.05
C ALA A 85 -2.64 6.33 -3.35
N VAL A 86 -3.50 5.54 -2.71
CA VAL A 86 -3.65 4.12 -3.03
C VAL A 86 -5.05 3.85 -3.56
N VAL A 87 -5.10 3.12 -4.67
CA VAL A 87 -6.33 2.57 -5.23
C VAL A 87 -6.29 1.06 -5.01
N GLY A 88 -7.33 0.52 -4.38
CA GLY A 88 -7.34 -0.83 -3.85
C GLY A 88 -8.72 -1.25 -3.37
N VAL A 89 -8.84 -2.47 -2.86
CA VAL A 89 -10.08 -2.99 -2.28
C VAL A 89 -9.79 -3.47 -0.87
N LEU A 90 -10.65 -3.10 0.07
CA LEU A 90 -10.69 -3.67 1.41
C LEU A 90 -12.09 -4.22 1.70
N GLY A 91 -12.14 -5.21 2.59
CA GLY A 91 -13.39 -5.78 3.07
C GLY A 91 -14.10 -4.85 4.06
N ASP A 92 -15.43 -4.90 4.09
CA ASP A 92 -16.33 -4.28 5.07
C ASP A 92 -16.28 -5.05 6.39
N ASP A 93 -15.10 -5.11 6.98
CA ASP A 93 -14.81 -5.83 8.20
C ASP A 93 -13.86 -5.03 9.11
N PRO A 94 -13.74 -5.42 10.40
CA PRO A 94 -12.86 -4.73 11.34
C PRO A 94 -11.40 -4.71 10.92
N ALA A 95 -10.93 -5.74 10.20
CA ALA A 95 -9.57 -5.77 9.66
C ALA A 95 -9.37 -4.67 8.62
N GLY A 96 -10.34 -4.46 7.73
CA GLY A 96 -10.35 -3.40 6.75
C GLY A 96 -10.37 -2.02 7.41
N ASP A 97 -11.15 -1.83 8.47
CA ASP A 97 -11.17 -0.56 9.22
C ASP A 97 -9.80 -0.26 9.85
N GLN A 98 -9.16 -1.26 10.44
CA GLN A 98 -7.81 -1.13 11.02
C GLN A 98 -6.76 -0.79 9.95
N VAL A 99 -6.79 -1.48 8.81
CA VAL A 99 -5.88 -1.25 7.69
C VAL A 99 -6.08 0.16 7.13
N LEU A 100 -7.33 0.62 7.00
CA LEU A 100 -7.66 1.96 6.54
C LEU A 100 -7.15 3.04 7.51
N ALA A 101 -7.35 2.84 8.81
CA ALA A 101 -6.85 3.74 9.84
C ALA A 101 -5.31 3.85 9.82
N GLN A 102 -4.61 2.72 9.65
CA GLN A 102 -3.15 2.73 9.52
C GLN A 102 -2.69 3.45 8.24
N ALA A 103 -3.36 3.24 7.10
CA ALA A 103 -3.05 3.94 5.86
C ALA A 103 -3.18 5.48 6.00
N VAL A 104 -4.21 5.96 6.71
CA VAL A 104 -4.36 7.39 7.01
C VAL A 104 -3.24 7.88 7.94
N ALA A 105 -2.88 7.11 8.96
CA ALA A 105 -1.78 7.44 9.86
C ALA A 105 -0.42 7.48 9.14
N ASP A 106 -0.24 6.65 8.11
CA ASP A 106 0.95 6.63 7.25
C ASP A 106 0.94 7.75 6.19
N GLY A 107 -0.08 8.61 6.16
CA GLY A 107 -0.16 9.78 5.30
C GLY A 107 -0.67 9.50 3.88
N LEU A 108 -1.28 8.33 3.63
CA LEU A 108 -1.84 7.98 2.33
C LEU A 108 -3.18 8.67 2.09
N TRP A 109 -3.43 9.05 0.83
CA TRP A 109 -4.78 9.36 0.37
C TRP A 109 -5.52 8.06 0.02
N ILE A 110 -6.62 7.84 0.74
CA ILE A 110 -7.38 6.58 0.74
C ILE A 110 -8.70 6.65 -0.02
N SER A 111 -9.01 7.77 -0.70
CA SER A 111 -10.26 7.94 -1.43
C SER A 111 -10.44 6.94 -2.59
N GLY A 112 -9.36 6.30 -3.03
CA GLY A 112 -9.37 5.24 -4.05
C GLY A 112 -9.58 3.82 -3.48
N ILE A 113 -9.83 3.66 -2.19
CA ILE A 113 -10.12 2.35 -1.60
C ILE A 113 -11.61 2.03 -1.73
N ALA A 114 -11.93 1.02 -2.53
CA ALA A 114 -13.25 0.43 -2.57
C ALA A 114 -13.47 -0.46 -1.34
N ARG A 115 -14.69 -0.40 -0.81
CA ARG A 115 -15.15 -1.20 0.34
C ARG A 115 -16.19 -2.22 -0.13
N ARG A 116 -16.06 -3.49 0.28
CA ARG A 116 -16.92 -4.60 -0.21
C ARG A 116 -17.33 -5.54 0.91
N PRO A 117 -18.51 -6.18 0.85
CA PRO A 117 -19.00 -7.11 1.88
C PRO A 117 -18.32 -8.50 1.80
N VAL A 118 -16.99 -8.52 1.92
CA VAL A 118 -16.11 -9.68 1.92
C VAL A 118 -15.01 -9.50 2.97
N PRO A 119 -14.30 -10.55 3.40
CA PRO A 119 -13.14 -10.38 4.27
C PRO A 119 -12.03 -9.58 3.59
N THR A 120 -11.34 -8.73 4.35
CA THR A 120 -10.13 -8.04 3.90
C THR A 120 -9.04 -9.07 3.59
N ALA A 121 -8.33 -8.88 2.48
CA ALA A 121 -7.22 -9.76 2.09
C ALA A 121 -6.20 -9.90 3.21
N LEU A 122 -5.74 -11.12 3.46
CA LEU A 122 -4.83 -11.45 4.55
C LEU A 122 -3.52 -12.00 4.00
N LEU A 123 -2.42 -11.39 4.42
CA LEU A 123 -1.07 -11.86 4.18
C LEU A 123 -0.50 -12.27 5.54
N VAL A 124 -0.05 -13.51 5.65
CA VAL A 124 0.59 -14.01 6.87
C VAL A 124 2.06 -14.22 6.60
N ASP A 125 2.89 -13.42 7.27
CA ASP A 125 4.34 -13.56 7.23
C ASP A 125 4.82 -14.34 8.45
N LEU A 126 5.38 -15.51 8.21
CA LEU A 126 6.09 -16.29 9.23
C LEU A 126 7.57 -15.93 9.16
N VAL A 127 8.11 -15.42 10.25
CA VAL A 127 9.51 -14.95 10.34
C VAL A 127 10.28 -15.81 11.33
N GLU A 128 11.31 -16.49 10.82
CA GLU A 128 12.27 -17.28 11.61
C GLU A 128 13.53 -16.48 11.96
N PRO A 129 14.32 -16.90 12.96
CA PRO A 129 15.63 -16.33 13.25
C PRO A 129 16.52 -16.28 12.00
N GLY A 130 17.29 -15.21 11.86
CA GLY A 130 18.10 -14.95 10.67
C GLY A 130 17.32 -14.36 9.49
N GLY A 131 16.03 -14.04 9.66
CA GLY A 131 15.24 -13.29 8.68
C GLY A 131 14.64 -14.14 7.56
N THR A 132 14.65 -15.46 7.71
CA THR A 132 13.93 -16.34 6.75
C THR A 132 12.43 -16.08 6.88
N ARG A 133 11.81 -15.65 5.78
CA ARG A 133 10.39 -15.35 5.72
C ARG A 133 9.63 -16.34 4.84
N ARG A 134 8.41 -16.69 5.24
CA ARG A 134 7.44 -17.40 4.40
C ARG A 134 6.12 -16.66 4.41
N LEU A 135 5.58 -16.45 3.22
CA LEU A 135 4.32 -15.74 3.01
C LEU A 135 3.21 -16.76 2.71
N LEU A 136 2.09 -16.62 3.42
CA LEU A 136 0.83 -17.26 3.10
C LEU A 136 -0.16 -16.16 2.72
N GLU A 137 -0.89 -16.32 1.63
CA GLU A 137 -1.71 -15.26 1.08
C GLU A 137 -3.13 -15.75 0.84
N GLU A 138 -4.09 -15.04 1.43
CA GLU A 138 -5.52 -15.15 1.19
C GLU A 138 -6.01 -13.87 0.51
N ALA A 139 -6.01 -13.88 -0.82
CA ALA A 139 -6.48 -12.79 -1.66
C ALA A 139 -7.54 -13.32 -2.66
N PRO A 140 -8.76 -13.61 -2.21
CA PRO A 140 -9.80 -14.17 -3.06
C PRO A 140 -10.25 -13.14 -4.11
N GLY A 141 -10.76 -13.60 -5.26
CA GLY A 141 -11.16 -12.74 -6.38
C GLY A 141 -11.94 -11.46 -6.03
N PRO A 142 -12.91 -11.49 -5.09
CA PRO A 142 -13.62 -10.29 -4.64
C PRO A 142 -12.78 -9.20 -3.95
N THR A 143 -11.56 -9.49 -3.50
CA THR A 143 -10.61 -8.48 -2.99
C THR A 143 -9.69 -7.92 -4.07
N LEU A 144 -9.83 -8.39 -5.32
CA LEU A 144 -9.11 -7.83 -6.46
C LEU A 144 -9.84 -6.60 -7.01
N LEU A 145 -9.04 -5.61 -7.39
CA LEU A 145 -9.50 -4.48 -8.17
C LEU A 145 -10.05 -4.92 -9.52
N THR A 146 -11.05 -4.19 -9.98
CA THR A 146 -11.66 -4.30 -11.30
C THR A 146 -11.63 -2.93 -11.99
N ALA A 147 -11.87 -2.90 -13.30
CA ALA A 147 -11.94 -1.64 -14.03
C ALA A 147 -13.06 -0.71 -13.51
N ALA A 148 -14.12 -1.26 -12.93
CA ALA A 148 -15.22 -0.48 -12.38
C ALA A 148 -14.81 0.35 -11.15
N ASP A 149 -13.81 -0.09 -10.38
CA ASP A 149 -13.35 0.60 -9.18
C ASP A 149 -12.51 1.85 -9.49
N VAL A 150 -12.00 1.96 -10.72
CA VAL A 150 -11.12 3.07 -11.16
C VAL A 150 -11.88 4.09 -12.01
N ALA A 151 -13.04 3.72 -12.54
CA ALA A 151 -13.85 4.57 -13.42
C ALA A 151 -14.86 5.47 -12.69
N ALA A 152 -14.98 5.34 -11.37
CA ALA A 152 -15.88 6.09 -10.50
C ALA A 152 -15.17 7.30 -9.85
#